data_AF-A0A8S1GTV1-F1
#
_entry.id   AF-A0A8S1GTV1-F1
#
_cell.length_a   1.000
_cell.length_b   1.000
_cell.length_c   1.000
_cell.angle_alpha   90.00
_cell.angle_beta   90.00
_cell.angle_gamma   90.00
#
_symmetry.space_group_name_H-M   'P 1'
#
loop_
_entity.id
_entity.type
_entity.pdbx_description
1 polymer ?
#
loop_
_entity_poly.entity_id
_entity_poly.type
_entity_poly.pdbx_seq_one_letter_code
_entity_poly.pdbx_strand_id
1 'polypeptide(L)'
;MSTMKVDTPFLKPVSVKLACMGAFRRFRFRYDDTKTADMFDNFINIIKVQAKDETAMLAWRDNDGDTILITCAEDLQEAVHNCQPGADGIPMLRLFSFPEKETQKETQEEETEGKTLKNVKSEPCEAQENSKENTPFVIKRRSQKRYAHENIVCDLCASKLMGTRFHCVVCESLDICETCERKGEHKEHAMIRFVNSNTYLPAALKQFLPK
;
A
#
# COMPACT_ATOMS: atom_id res chain seq x y z
N MET A 1 -36.65 -14.47 35.22
CA MET A 1 -35.38 -13.74 35.04
C MET A 1 -34.53 -14.54 34.06
N SER A 2 -34.71 -14.29 32.76
CA SER A 2 -33.91 -14.94 31.71
C SER A 2 -32.63 -14.15 31.51
N THR A 3 -31.50 -14.77 31.81
CA THR A 3 -30.18 -14.22 31.54
C THR A 3 -29.97 -14.16 30.03
N MET A 4 -29.96 -12.93 29.49
CA MET A 4 -29.57 -12.68 28.11
C MET A 4 -28.11 -13.13 27.96
N LYS A 5 -27.89 -14.22 27.21
CA LYS A 5 -26.57 -14.56 26.70
C LYS A 5 -26.21 -13.45 25.71
N VAL A 6 -25.23 -12.64 26.07
CA VAL A 6 -24.61 -11.71 25.14
C VAL A 6 -23.89 -12.58 24.11
N ASP A 7 -24.47 -12.72 22.92
CA ASP A 7 -23.82 -13.36 21.78
C ASP A 7 -22.48 -12.66 21.55
N THR A 8 -21.42 -13.31 21.98
CA THR A 8 -20.06 -12.83 21.72
C THR A 8 -19.84 -13.02 20.23
N PRO A 9 -19.55 -11.96 19.44
CA PRO A 9 -19.38 -12.11 18.00
C PRO A 9 -18.31 -13.17 17.75
N PHE A 10 -18.68 -14.20 16.98
CA PHE A 10 -17.85 -15.36 16.73
C PHE A 10 -16.73 -14.95 15.76
N LEU A 11 -15.67 -14.36 16.31
CA LEU A 11 -14.51 -13.93 15.53
C LEU A 11 -13.91 -15.14 14.82
N LYS A 12 -13.82 -15.08 13.49
CA LYS A 12 -13.30 -16.17 12.67
C LYS A 12 -11.77 -16.19 12.81
N PRO A 13 -11.17 -17.30 13.28
CA PRO A 13 -9.72 -17.39 13.34
C PRO A 13 -9.15 -17.52 11.92
N VAL A 14 -8.11 -16.76 11.63
CA VAL A 14 -7.32 -16.84 10.40
C VAL A 14 -5.86 -17.04 10.80
N SER A 15 -5.24 -18.08 10.28
CA SER A 15 -3.81 -18.32 10.44
C SER A 15 -3.06 -17.50 9.41
N VAL A 16 -2.09 -16.69 9.83
CA VAL A 16 -1.31 -15.82 8.94
C VAL A 16 0.12 -16.34 8.88
N LYS A 17 0.64 -16.55 7.67
CA LYS A 17 2.06 -16.80 7.39
C LYS A 17 2.63 -15.58 6.66
N LEU A 18 3.42 -14.79 7.37
CA LEU A 18 4.12 -13.62 6.84
C LEU A 18 5.55 -14.00 6.42
N ALA A 19 5.93 -13.70 5.18
CA ALA A 19 7.30 -13.76 4.70
C ALA A 19 7.90 -12.34 4.67
N CYS A 20 8.99 -12.12 5.42
CA CYS A 20 9.69 -10.84 5.49
C CYS A 20 11.20 -11.05 5.45
N MET A 21 11.90 -10.43 4.49
CA MET A 21 13.36 -10.45 4.38
C MET A 21 13.99 -11.85 4.51
N GLY A 22 13.40 -12.87 3.88
CA GLY A 22 13.89 -14.26 3.95
C GLY A 22 13.52 -15.02 5.23
N ALA A 23 12.84 -14.40 6.19
CA ALA A 23 12.29 -15.03 7.38
C ALA A 23 10.77 -15.26 7.27
N PHE A 24 10.25 -16.24 8.01
CA PHE A 24 8.81 -16.50 8.10
C PHE A 24 8.31 -16.32 9.53
N ARG A 25 7.15 -15.67 9.67
CA ARG A 25 6.41 -15.55 10.93
C ARG A 25 5.03 -16.14 10.78
N ARG A 26 4.55 -16.82 11.82
CA ARG A 26 3.20 -17.38 11.88
C ARG A 26 2.50 -16.92 13.14
N PHE A 27 1.30 -16.38 12.98
CA PHE A 27 0.45 -15.98 14.10
C PHE A 27 -1.01 -16.16 13.73
N ARG A 28 -1.88 -16.12 14.74
CA ARG A 28 -3.33 -16.24 14.55
C ARG A 28 -3.96 -14.87 14.70
N PHE A 29 -4.71 -14.46 13.68
CA PHE A 29 -5.50 -13.25 13.67
C PHE A 29 -6.98 -13.61 13.82
N ARG A 30 -7.75 -12.78 14.52
CA ARG A 30 -9.20 -12.97 14.69
C ARG A 30 -9.91 -11.91 13.89
N TYR A 31 -10.63 -12.33 12.87
CA TYR A 31 -11.27 -11.44 11.91
C TYR A 31 -12.78 -11.36 12.12
N ASP A 32 -13.35 -10.17 11.91
CA ASP A 32 -14.77 -9.89 11.99
C ASP A 32 -15.21 -9.20 10.69
N ASP A 33 -16.12 -9.85 9.95
CA ASP A 33 -16.63 -9.33 8.67
C ASP A 33 -17.50 -8.07 8.86
N THR A 34 -17.95 -7.77 10.08
CA THR A 34 -18.79 -6.59 10.38
C THR A 34 -18.00 -5.34 10.76
N LYS A 35 -16.71 -5.50 11.10
CA LYS A 35 -15.81 -4.42 11.57
C LYS A 35 -14.51 -4.37 10.78
N THR A 36 -14.63 -4.37 9.45
CA THR A 36 -13.50 -4.52 8.53
C THR A 36 -12.46 -3.40 8.68
N ALA A 37 -12.89 -2.14 8.84
CA ALA A 37 -12.01 -0.98 8.99
C ALA A 37 -11.12 -1.05 10.24
N ASP A 38 -11.70 -1.25 11.42
CA ASP A 38 -10.95 -1.34 12.68
C ASP A 38 -10.00 -2.56 12.70
N MET A 39 -10.44 -3.66 12.07
CA MET A 39 -9.64 -4.87 11.94
C MET A 39 -8.44 -4.66 11.02
N PHE A 40 -8.56 -3.85 9.97
CA PHE A 40 -7.46 -3.51 9.08
C PHE A 40 -6.32 -2.80 9.81
N ASP A 41 -6.63 -1.74 10.57
CA ASP A 41 -5.61 -1.00 11.31
C ASP A 41 -4.90 -1.88 12.33
N ASN A 42 -5.66 -2.70 13.07
CA ASN A 42 -5.10 -3.67 14.00
C ASN A 42 -4.20 -4.69 13.28
N PHE A 43 -4.65 -5.21 12.14
CA PHE A 43 -3.89 -6.17 11.34
C PHE A 43 -2.57 -5.59 10.84
N ILE A 44 -2.60 -4.39 10.25
CA ILE A 44 -1.39 -3.71 9.77
C ILE A 44 -0.43 -3.44 10.92
N ASN A 45 -0.92 -3.00 12.08
CA ASN A 45 -0.07 -2.79 13.26
C ASN A 45 0.61 -4.08 13.72
N ILE A 46 -0.12 -5.19 13.79
CA ILE A 46 0.46 -6.51 14.12
C ILE A 46 1.53 -6.90 13.09
N ILE A 47 1.25 -6.73 11.80
CA ILE A 47 2.18 -7.06 10.72
C ILE A 47 3.44 -6.20 10.81
N LYS A 48 3.34 -4.89 11.01
CA LYS A 48 4.49 -3.98 11.15
C LYS A 48 5.39 -4.37 12.33
N VAL A 49 4.79 -4.66 13.49
CA VAL A 49 5.53 -5.14 14.66
C VAL A 49 6.25 -6.46 14.39
N GLN A 50 5.61 -7.38 13.63
CA GLN A 50 6.21 -8.66 13.28
C GLN A 50 7.27 -8.54 12.18
N ALA A 51 7.04 -7.70 11.17
CA ALA A 51 7.95 -7.48 10.05
C ALA A 51 9.24 -6.77 10.48
N LYS A 52 9.22 -6.02 11.59
CA LYS A 52 10.29 -5.10 12.01
C LYS A 52 10.64 -4.06 10.93
N ASP A 53 9.70 -3.81 10.03
CA ASP A 53 9.81 -2.83 8.95
C ASP A 53 8.48 -2.09 8.87
N GLU A 54 8.53 -0.78 9.16
CA GLU A 54 7.36 0.09 9.18
C GLU A 54 6.96 0.58 7.78
N THR A 55 7.88 0.45 6.82
CA THR A 55 7.75 0.93 5.43
C THR A 55 7.44 -0.20 4.45
N ALA A 56 7.33 -1.44 4.94
CA ALA A 56 7.07 -2.56 4.06
C ALA A 56 5.64 -2.52 3.52
N MET A 57 5.51 -2.63 2.20
CA MET A 57 4.23 -2.88 1.55
C MET A 57 3.84 -4.35 1.78
N LEU A 58 2.56 -4.59 2.07
CA LEU A 58 2.03 -5.92 2.34
C LEU A 58 1.25 -6.43 1.12
N ALA A 59 1.53 -7.67 0.72
CA ALA A 59 0.84 -8.29 -0.41
C ALA A 59 0.52 -9.78 -0.17
N TRP A 60 -0.45 -10.28 -0.93
CA TRP A 60 -0.78 -11.69 -1.06
C TRP A 60 -0.79 -12.09 -2.54
N ARG A 61 -0.74 -13.40 -2.83
CA ARG A 61 -0.94 -13.91 -4.19
C ARG A 61 -2.32 -14.53 -4.31
N ASP A 62 -3.04 -14.16 -5.34
CA ASP A 62 -4.34 -14.76 -5.64
C ASP A 62 -4.20 -16.13 -6.34
N ASN A 63 -5.34 -16.69 -6.78
CA ASN A 63 -5.38 -17.98 -7.46
C ASN A 63 -4.82 -17.93 -8.89
N ASP A 64 -4.81 -16.74 -9.51
CA ASP A 64 -4.27 -16.49 -10.84
C ASP A 64 -2.74 -16.24 -10.81
N GLY A 65 -2.19 -16.08 -9.60
CA GLY A 65 -0.77 -15.84 -9.36
C GLY A 65 -0.39 -14.36 -9.30
N ASP A 66 -1.38 -13.47 -9.38
CA ASP A 66 -1.20 -12.03 -9.32
C ASP A 66 -0.88 -11.59 -7.90
N THR A 67 0.01 -10.60 -7.80
CA THR A 67 0.39 -9.99 -6.52
C THR A 67 -0.57 -8.86 -6.18
N ILE A 68 -1.42 -9.10 -5.18
CA ILE A 68 -2.44 -8.16 -4.73
C ILE A 68 -1.97 -7.47 -3.46
N LEU A 69 -1.92 -6.14 -3.49
CA LEU A 69 -1.53 -5.32 -2.34
C LEU A 69 -2.67 -5.20 -1.33
N ILE A 70 -2.33 -5.24 -0.05
CA ILE A 70 -3.26 -5.00 1.05
C ILE A 70 -3.10 -3.55 1.50
N THR A 71 -3.96 -2.68 1.00
CA THR A 71 -3.92 -1.23 1.23
C THR A 71 -5.14 -0.69 1.97
N CYS A 72 -6.25 -1.44 1.96
CA CYS A 72 -7.45 -1.11 2.70
C CYS A 72 -8.14 -2.33 3.32
N ALA A 73 -9.21 -2.07 4.08
CA ALA A 73 -10.01 -3.07 4.76
C ALA A 73 -10.66 -4.07 3.80
N GLU A 74 -11.10 -3.59 2.65
CA GLU A 74 -11.69 -4.41 1.59
C GLU A 74 -10.65 -5.38 1.01
N ASP A 75 -9.41 -4.93 0.76
CA ASP A 75 -8.32 -5.80 0.29
C ASP A 75 -8.03 -6.93 1.31
N LEU A 76 -8.04 -6.61 2.60
CA LEU A 76 -7.88 -7.59 3.67
C LEU A 76 -9.05 -8.58 3.69
N GLN A 77 -10.28 -8.10 3.48
CA GLN A 77 -11.46 -8.94 3.40
C GLN A 77 -11.37 -9.92 2.23
N GLU A 78 -10.97 -9.46 1.05
CA GLU A 78 -10.77 -10.31 -0.12
C GLU A 78 -9.65 -11.33 0.10
N ALA A 79 -8.55 -10.91 0.73
CA ALA A 79 -7.45 -11.80 1.07
C ALA A 79 -7.90 -12.92 2.03
N VAL A 80 -8.71 -12.58 3.04
CA VAL A 80 -9.29 -13.57 3.97
C VAL A 80 -10.29 -14.48 3.27
N HIS A 81 -11.12 -13.95 2.37
CA HIS A 81 -12.11 -14.74 1.62
C HIS A 81 -11.46 -15.76 0.69
N ASN A 82 -10.35 -15.40 0.04
CA ASN A 82 -9.59 -16.27 -0.85
C ASN A 82 -8.64 -17.23 -0.12
N CYS A 83 -8.63 -17.23 1.22
CA CYS A 83 -7.77 -18.13 1.97
C CYS A 83 -8.15 -19.58 1.77
N GLN A 84 -7.19 -20.37 1.30
CA GLN A 84 -7.30 -21.82 1.32
C GLN A 84 -7.22 -22.33 2.78
N PRO A 85 -8.04 -23.32 3.16
CA PRO A 85 -7.97 -23.93 4.48
C PRO A 85 -6.60 -24.58 4.71
N GLY A 86 -6.03 -24.35 5.89
CA GLY A 86 -4.84 -25.03 6.37
C GLY A 86 -5.12 -26.48 6.76
N ALA A 87 -4.08 -27.21 7.16
CA ALA A 87 -4.18 -28.61 7.59
C ALA A 87 -5.09 -28.81 8.82
N ASP A 88 -5.26 -27.76 9.63
CA ASP A 88 -6.10 -27.68 10.81
C ASP A 88 -7.54 -27.20 10.51
N GLY A 89 -7.89 -27.00 9.23
CA GLY A 89 -9.19 -26.48 8.80
C GLY A 89 -9.36 -24.97 9.01
N ILE A 90 -8.35 -24.28 9.56
CA ILE A 90 -8.34 -22.83 9.74
C ILE A 90 -7.80 -22.18 8.44
N PRO A 91 -8.45 -21.14 7.88
CA PRO A 91 -7.96 -20.47 6.68
C PRO A 91 -6.53 -19.95 6.88
N MET A 92 -5.66 -20.23 5.92
CA MET A 92 -4.24 -19.87 5.94
C MET A 92 -3.95 -18.73 4.96
N LEU A 93 -3.81 -17.52 5.50
CA LEU A 93 -3.43 -16.33 4.76
C LEU A 93 -1.91 -16.28 4.58
N ARG A 94 -1.44 -16.33 3.33
CA ARG A 94 -0.01 -16.24 2.99
C ARG A 94 0.31 -14.85 2.50
N LEU A 95 1.12 -14.13 3.27
CA LEU A 95 1.51 -12.75 2.99
C LEU A 95 3.00 -12.67 2.79
N PHE A 96 3.42 -11.69 2.01
CA PHE A 96 4.80 -11.28 1.90
C PHE A 96 4.90 -9.77 1.98
N SER A 97 5.98 -9.31 2.61
CA SER A 97 6.29 -7.90 2.75
C SER A 97 7.55 -7.57 1.96
N PHE A 98 7.54 -6.44 1.27
CA PHE A 98 8.70 -5.92 0.55
C PHE A 98 8.86 -4.41 0.82
N PRO A 99 10.09 -3.88 0.84
CA PRO A 99 10.32 -2.48 1.14
C PRO A 99 9.68 -1.58 0.08
N GLU A 100 9.11 -0.43 0.48
CA GLU A 100 8.54 0.57 -0.43
C GLU A 100 9.60 1.18 -1.39
N LYS A 101 10.89 0.97 -1.09
CA LYS A 101 12.02 1.38 -1.93
C LYS A 101 12.68 0.17 -2.58
N GLU A 102 12.18 -0.22 -3.75
CA GLU A 102 12.99 -0.50 -4.96
C GLU A 102 12.11 -0.29 -6.20
N THR A 103 11.87 0.98 -6.55
CA THR A 103 11.72 1.30 -7.98
C THR A 103 13.11 1.11 -8.60
N GLN A 104 13.28 0.00 -9.33
CA GLN A 104 14.46 -0.45 -10.10
C GLN A 104 15.50 -1.28 -9.34
N LYS A 105 15.39 -2.63 -9.40
CA LYS A 105 16.42 -3.54 -9.95
C LYS A 105 15.97 -5.02 -9.92
N GLU A 106 15.35 -5.47 -11.00
CA GLU A 106 15.51 -6.85 -11.51
C GLU A 106 15.60 -6.75 -13.04
N THR A 107 16.81 -6.54 -13.57
CA THR A 107 17.59 -7.44 -14.45
C THR A 107 18.88 -6.66 -14.80
N GLN A 108 20.11 -7.16 -14.90
CA GLN A 108 20.79 -8.46 -14.86
C GLN A 108 22.30 -8.16 -14.66
N GLU A 109 23.02 -8.96 -13.88
CA GLU A 109 24.44 -9.35 -14.07
C GLU A 109 24.40 -10.88 -13.95
N GLU A 110 25.02 -11.74 -14.75
CA GLU A 110 26.30 -11.80 -15.48
C GLU A 110 26.04 -12.52 -16.85
N GLU A 111 26.87 -12.57 -17.90
CA GLU A 111 28.30 -12.93 -17.97
C GLU A 111 28.93 -12.42 -19.28
N THR A 112 30.07 -11.75 -19.10
CA THR A 112 31.36 -11.80 -19.82
C THR A 112 31.51 -12.04 -21.35
N GLU A 113 32.50 -11.28 -21.86
CA GLU A 113 33.41 -11.55 -23.00
C GLU A 113 33.04 -11.08 -24.43
N GLY A 114 33.66 -9.94 -24.82
CA GLY A 114 34.61 -9.95 -25.93
C GLY A 114 34.14 -9.57 -27.36
N LYS A 115 34.66 -8.42 -27.81
CA LYS A 115 35.07 -8.07 -29.20
C LYS A 115 34.03 -7.55 -30.23
N THR A 116 34.12 -6.22 -30.45
CA THR A 116 34.52 -5.58 -31.73
C THR A 116 33.49 -5.31 -32.86
N LEU A 117 33.12 -4.02 -32.95
CA LEU A 117 33.02 -3.11 -34.12
C LEU A 117 32.09 -3.34 -35.34
N LYS A 118 31.40 -2.22 -35.69
CA LYS A 118 31.00 -1.69 -37.02
C LYS A 118 29.73 -2.28 -37.68
N ASN A 119 28.91 -1.58 -38.47
CA ASN A 119 28.68 -0.18 -38.84
C ASN A 119 27.47 -0.18 -39.84
N VAL A 120 26.51 0.73 -39.68
CA VAL A 120 25.81 1.50 -40.75
C VAL A 120 24.99 0.81 -41.88
N LYS A 121 23.71 1.23 -41.90
CA LYS A 121 22.82 1.69 -43.02
C LYS A 121 21.76 0.77 -43.68
N SER A 122 20.61 1.46 -43.83
CA SER A 122 19.65 1.55 -44.95
C SER A 122 18.57 0.47 -45.14
N GLU A 123 17.32 0.92 -44.92
CA GLU A 123 16.06 0.55 -45.59
C GLU A 123 16.19 0.61 -47.15
N PRO A 124 15.39 -0.13 -47.97
CA PRO A 124 13.91 -0.11 -47.92
C PRO A 124 13.14 -1.42 -48.16
N CYS A 125 11.83 -1.27 -47.92
CA CYS A 125 10.67 -2.15 -47.91
C CYS A 125 10.42 -3.02 -49.16
N GLU A 126 10.00 -4.28 -48.98
CA GLU A 126 8.86 -4.87 -49.72
C GLU A 126 8.35 -6.20 -49.10
N ALA A 127 7.05 -6.17 -48.76
CA ALA A 127 6.03 -7.23 -48.65
C ALA A 127 6.40 -8.65 -48.16
N GLN A 128 5.86 -9.07 -47.00
CA GLN A 128 4.73 -10.03 -46.88
C GLN A 128 4.61 -10.62 -45.45
N GLU A 129 3.44 -10.36 -44.86
CA GLU A 129 2.64 -11.12 -43.90
C GLU A 129 3.27 -11.92 -42.72
N ASN A 130 2.76 -11.54 -41.55
CA ASN A 130 2.42 -12.37 -40.38
C ASN A 130 3.51 -12.62 -39.31
N SER A 131 3.52 -11.81 -38.24
CA SER A 131 3.36 -12.28 -36.85
C SER A 131 3.54 -11.15 -35.81
N LYS A 132 2.55 -11.07 -34.90
CA LYS A 132 2.62 -10.57 -33.51
C LYS A 132 3.42 -9.28 -33.26
N GLU A 133 2.76 -8.13 -33.43
CA GLU A 133 3.28 -6.86 -32.92
C GLU A 133 2.85 -6.59 -31.48
N ASN A 134 3.87 -6.56 -30.63
CA ASN A 134 3.96 -5.87 -29.36
C ASN A 134 3.37 -4.47 -29.45
N THR A 135 2.30 -4.22 -28.70
CA THR A 135 2.00 -2.85 -28.27
C THR A 135 2.65 -2.65 -26.91
N PRO A 136 3.41 -1.55 -26.66
CA PRO A 136 3.80 -1.21 -25.32
C PRO A 136 2.50 -0.96 -24.56
N PHE A 137 2.17 -1.87 -23.64
CA PHE A 137 0.98 -1.76 -22.82
C PHE A 137 1.18 -0.52 -21.94
N VAL A 138 0.59 0.59 -22.38
CA VAL A 138 0.49 1.81 -21.59
C VAL A 138 -0.21 1.38 -20.31
N ILE A 139 0.55 1.25 -19.22
CA ILE A 139 0.00 1.03 -17.89
C ILE A 139 -0.93 2.22 -17.64
N LYS A 140 -2.23 2.00 -17.84
CA LYS A 140 -3.25 2.95 -17.43
C LYS A 140 -3.16 3.03 -15.92
N ARG A 141 -2.37 3.99 -15.42
CA ARG A 141 -2.35 4.40 -14.02
C ARG A 141 -3.81 4.55 -13.60
N ARG A 142 -4.33 3.66 -12.75
CA ARG A 142 -5.62 3.91 -12.10
C ARG A 142 -5.44 5.22 -11.36
N SER A 143 -6.18 6.25 -11.79
CA SER A 143 -6.16 7.55 -11.15
C SER A 143 -6.54 7.32 -9.69
N GLN A 144 -5.57 7.35 -8.78
CA GLN A 144 -5.86 7.46 -7.35
C GLN A 144 -6.87 8.59 -7.22
N LYS A 145 -8.05 8.29 -6.68
CA LYS A 145 -9.13 9.27 -6.54
C LYS A 145 -8.63 10.30 -5.54
N ARG A 146 -8.02 11.37 -6.05
CA ARG A 146 -7.42 12.41 -5.22
C ARG A 146 -8.55 13.11 -4.50
N TYR A 147 -8.64 12.87 -3.20
CA TYR A 147 -9.62 13.54 -2.37
C TYR A 147 -9.26 15.01 -2.29
N ALA A 148 -10.21 15.90 -2.58
CA ALA A 148 -10.01 17.32 -2.42
C ALA A 148 -10.30 17.68 -0.97
N HIS A 149 -9.33 18.29 -0.29
CA HIS A 149 -9.59 18.89 1.01
C HIS A 149 -10.32 20.22 0.79
N GLU A 150 -11.65 20.21 0.93
CA GLU A 150 -12.48 21.40 0.77
C GLU A 150 -12.04 22.51 1.75
N ASN A 151 -11.91 23.73 1.24
CA ASN A 151 -11.54 24.94 1.98
C ASN A 151 -10.10 24.98 2.53
N ILE A 152 -9.20 24.08 2.09
CA ILE A 152 -7.79 24.11 2.53
C ILE A 152 -6.85 24.22 1.31
N VAL A 153 -5.91 25.15 1.40
CA VAL A 153 -4.87 25.40 0.39
C VAL A 153 -3.50 25.09 0.96
N CYS A 154 -2.54 24.77 0.10
CA CYS A 154 -1.15 24.65 0.50
C CYS A 154 -0.55 26.03 0.75
N ASP A 155 0.06 26.25 1.90
CA ASP A 155 0.68 27.54 2.25
C ASP A 155 1.94 27.86 1.42
N LEU A 156 2.61 26.84 0.89
CA LEU A 156 3.84 27.01 0.13
C LEU A 156 3.61 27.31 -1.36
N CYS A 157 2.59 26.68 -1.96
CA CYS A 157 2.33 26.82 -3.41
C CYS A 157 0.95 27.41 -3.72
N ALA A 158 0.19 27.83 -2.71
CA ALA A 158 -1.15 28.42 -2.80
C ALA A 158 -2.16 27.57 -3.62
N SER A 159 -1.84 26.30 -3.85
CA SER A 159 -2.65 25.39 -4.66
C SER A 159 -3.62 24.62 -3.77
N LYS A 160 -4.80 24.28 -4.31
CA LYS A 160 -5.77 23.44 -3.60
C LYS A 160 -5.14 22.10 -3.22
N LEU A 161 -5.36 21.66 -1.99
CA LEU A 161 -4.85 20.37 -1.52
C LEU A 161 -5.64 19.23 -2.15
N MET A 162 -4.97 18.52 -3.07
CA MET A 162 -5.50 17.34 -3.77
C MET A 162 -4.71 16.11 -3.34
N GLY A 163 -5.37 15.14 -2.72
CA GLY A 163 -4.75 13.93 -2.20
C GLY A 163 -4.39 14.09 -0.73
N THR A 164 -3.12 13.84 -0.38
CA THR A 164 -2.67 13.87 1.02
C THR A 164 -2.38 15.32 1.46
N ARG A 165 -2.98 15.75 2.57
CA ARG A 165 -2.64 16.99 3.29
C ARG A 165 -1.63 16.68 4.39
N PHE A 166 -0.64 17.54 4.55
CA PHE A 166 0.35 17.46 5.62
C PHE A 166 0.25 18.71 6.49
N HIS A 167 -0.02 18.53 7.78
CA HIS A 167 -0.09 19.62 8.74
C HIS A 167 1.14 19.62 9.65
N CYS A 168 1.79 20.77 9.80
CA CYS A 168 2.91 20.90 10.72
C CYS A 168 2.42 20.94 12.18
N VAL A 169 3.02 20.15 13.07
CA VAL A 169 2.63 20.17 14.49
C VAL A 169 3.28 21.30 15.29
N VAL A 170 4.26 21.97 14.70
CA VAL A 170 5.07 23.01 15.34
C VAL A 170 4.65 24.41 14.87
N CYS A 171 4.41 24.56 13.57
CA CYS A 171 4.00 25.83 12.98
C CYS A 171 2.49 26.03 13.10
N GLU A 172 2.09 27.25 13.42
CA GLU A 172 0.69 27.62 13.50
C GLU A 172 0.06 27.57 12.10
N SER A 173 -0.99 26.75 11.95
CA SER A 173 -1.79 26.66 10.72
C SER A 173 -1.03 26.34 9.43
N LEU A 174 0.12 25.66 9.48
CA LEU A 174 0.87 25.34 8.26
C LEU A 174 0.44 24.00 7.66
N ASP A 175 -0.14 24.08 6.47
CA ASP A 175 -0.62 22.99 5.65
C ASP A 175 0.10 22.94 4.30
N ILE A 176 0.70 21.79 3.99
CA ILE A 176 1.41 21.59 2.74
C ILE A 176 0.85 20.41 1.95
N CYS A 177 0.96 20.51 0.62
CA CYS A 177 0.58 19.41 -0.27
C CYS A 177 1.67 18.35 -0.34
N GLU A 178 1.27 17.15 -0.75
CA GLU A 178 2.19 16.04 -1.05
C GLU A 178 3.35 16.44 -1.98
N THR A 179 3.12 17.34 -2.94
CA THR A 179 4.19 17.83 -3.83
C THR A 179 5.20 18.72 -3.13
N CYS A 180 4.79 19.52 -2.15
CA CYS A 180 5.69 20.37 -1.37
C CYS A 180 6.45 19.55 -0.34
N GLU A 181 5.76 18.62 0.33
CA GLU A 181 6.39 17.67 1.25
C GLU A 181 7.48 16.85 0.54
N ARG A 182 7.19 16.31 -0.65
CA ARG A 182 8.16 15.53 -1.44
C ARG A 182 9.37 16.33 -1.91
N LYS A 183 9.21 17.63 -2.12
CA LYS A 183 10.33 18.53 -2.42
C LYS A 183 11.23 18.77 -1.20
N GLY A 184 10.80 18.35 -0.01
CA GLY A 184 11.47 18.62 1.25
C GLY A 184 11.28 20.06 1.73
N GLU A 185 10.26 20.75 1.21
CA GLU A 185 9.90 22.07 1.68
C GLU A 185 9.29 21.91 3.08
N HIS A 186 9.86 22.57 4.08
CA HIS A 186 9.44 22.48 5.49
C HIS A 186 9.75 21.15 6.22
N LYS A 187 10.82 20.45 5.85
CA LYS A 187 11.27 19.21 6.51
C LYS A 187 11.80 19.35 7.95
N GLU A 188 11.97 20.57 8.45
CA GLU A 188 12.55 20.85 9.78
C GLU A 188 11.62 20.46 10.94
N HIS A 189 10.32 20.27 10.67
CA HIS A 189 9.32 19.95 11.68
C HIS A 189 8.56 18.66 11.37
N ALA A 190 8.07 18.01 12.42
CA ALA A 190 7.19 16.85 12.27
C ALA A 190 5.84 17.26 11.66
N MET A 191 5.32 16.42 10.77
CA MET A 191 4.04 16.64 10.09
C MET A 191 3.07 15.49 10.35
N ILE A 192 1.79 15.83 10.52
CA ILE A 192 0.68 14.88 10.54
C ILE A 192 0.13 14.71 9.13
N ARG A 193 -0.10 13.45 8.74
CA ARG A 193 -0.63 13.08 7.43
C ARG A 193 -2.15 12.89 7.47
N PHE A 194 -2.86 13.56 6.59
CA PHE A 194 -4.31 13.45 6.38
C PHE A 194 -4.58 12.82 5.02
N VAL A 195 -5.19 11.63 5.01
CA VAL A 195 -5.49 10.88 3.78
C VAL A 195 -6.79 11.38 3.13
N ASN A 196 -7.73 11.83 3.95
CA ASN A 196 -8.99 12.45 3.53
C ASN A 196 -9.46 13.47 4.60
N SER A 197 -10.51 14.26 4.31
CA SER A 197 -11.03 15.24 5.28
C SER A 197 -11.67 14.61 6.53
N ASN A 198 -11.88 13.29 6.56
CA ASN A 198 -12.43 12.56 7.69
C ASN A 198 -11.39 11.68 8.40
N THR A 199 -10.11 12.03 8.28
CA THR A 199 -9.03 11.30 8.96
C THR A 199 -9.24 11.40 10.47
N TYR A 200 -9.45 10.25 11.13
CA TYR A 200 -9.67 10.21 12.57
C TYR A 200 -8.41 10.64 13.33
N LEU A 201 -8.54 11.67 14.17
CA LEU A 201 -7.48 12.07 15.10
C LEU A 201 -7.87 11.70 16.53
N PRO A 202 -6.94 11.08 17.28
CA PRO A 202 -7.04 10.99 18.72
C PRO A 202 -7.32 12.38 19.33
N ALA A 203 -8.12 12.43 20.40
CA ALA A 203 -8.51 13.70 21.03
C ALA A 203 -7.30 14.58 21.41
N ALA A 204 -6.19 13.97 21.81
CA ALA A 204 -4.94 14.65 22.14
C ALA A 204 -4.30 15.40 20.96
N LEU A 205 -4.59 15.01 19.72
CA LEU A 205 -4.04 15.66 18.53
C LEU A 205 -4.97 16.73 17.94
N LYS A 206 -6.22 16.83 18.40
CA LYS A 206 -7.17 17.86 17.95
C LYS A 206 -6.74 19.27 18.33
N GLN A 207 -5.92 19.43 19.37
CA GLN A 207 -5.38 20.73 19.78
C GLN A 207 -4.39 21.32 18.78
N PHE A 208 -3.82 20.48 17.91
CA PHE A 208 -2.87 20.86 16.86
C PHE A 208 -3.54 20.97 15.50
N LEU A 209 -4.88 21.06 15.45
CA LEU A 209 -5.60 21.37 14.22
C LEU A 209 -5.96 22.85 14.19
N PRO A 210 -5.97 23.49 13.01
CA PRO A 210 -6.56 24.81 12.86
C PRO A 210 -8.06 24.74 13.24
N LYS A 211 -8.51 25.72 14.03
CA LYS A 211 -9.91 25.87 14.44
C LYS A 211 -10.82 26.25 13.27
#